data_AF-A0A067T3P6-F1
#
_entry.id   AF-A0A067T3P6-F1
#
_cell.length_a   1.000
_cell.length_b   1.000
_cell.length_c   1.000
_cell.angle_alpha   90.00
_cell.angle_beta   90.00
_cell.angle_gamma   90.00
#
_symmetry.space_group_name_H-M   'P 1'
#
loop_
_entity.id
_entity.type
_entity.pdbx_description
1 polymer ?
#
loop_
_entity_poly.entity_id
_entity_poly.type
_entity_poly.pdbx_seq_one_letter_code
_entity_poly.pdbx_strand_id
1 'polypeptide(L)'
;MDQLSVQRIVSSIYSSPQNPTCDDFADIMGFQEARTANFANLDEISKLIASCHVLRKLRTRLTELQQDIVYNKFSALYLPALVNGFLEPPPLPLGAPQELVEEFNINNTYVEMMGAISHTPYFTKFLRSRLPVADGGKVLMRVLAQRLVDIAPTWDRKMLNPPLDREPGYYESAAGTSIQLLSTLLAAFVKEGKDSPILLTPELKAKLLPWLKKWDQRHRREFLGVVCNRTRNLLEGQANLMRDAHQIRRMLKNWNSCGKPGCESTSNLKACGRCQTVRYCCPEHQKAHWVDTKDPHKSLCFKADY
;
A
#
# COMPACT_ATOMS: atom_id res chain seq x y z
N MET A 1 -2.25 16.19 21.18
CA MET A 1 -0.88 16.09 20.63
C MET A 1 -0.22 17.46 20.74
N ASP A 2 1.05 17.49 21.14
CA ASP A 2 1.82 18.73 21.21
C ASP A 2 2.20 19.20 19.78
N GLN A 3 1.64 20.32 19.33
CA GLN A 3 1.92 20.90 18.01
C GLN A 3 3.42 21.18 17.81
N LEU A 4 4.15 21.49 18.88
CA LEU A 4 5.59 21.73 18.82
C LEU A 4 6.36 20.45 18.50
N SER A 5 5.91 19.30 19.00
CA SER A 5 6.51 18.00 18.68
C SER A 5 6.34 17.65 17.21
N VAL A 6 5.14 17.85 16.66
CA VAL A 6 4.88 17.64 15.22
C VAL A 6 5.75 18.56 14.37
N GLN A 7 5.78 19.86 14.70
CA GLN A 7 6.56 20.83 13.95
C GLN A 7 8.06 20.48 13.98
N ARG A 8 8.59 20.05 15.12
CA ARG A 8 9.99 19.59 15.24
C ARG A 8 10.27 18.40 14.34
N ILE A 9 9.40 17.38 14.32
CA ILE A 9 9.55 16.20 13.45
C ILE A 9 9.55 16.63 11.99
N VAL A 10 8.55 17.41 11.56
CA VAL A 10 8.43 17.88 10.17
C VAL A 10 9.65 18.71 9.77
N SER A 11 10.04 19.70 10.59
CA SER A 11 11.23 20.51 10.33
C SER A 11 12.48 19.65 10.20
N SER A 12 12.65 18.63 11.04
CA SER A 12 13.81 17.72 10.97
C SER A 12 13.84 16.89 9.68
N ILE A 13 12.67 16.44 9.20
CA ILE A 13 12.55 15.69 7.93
C ILE A 13 13.04 16.55 6.77
N TYR A 14 12.62 17.82 6.69
CA TYR A 14 12.98 18.69 5.55
C TYR A 14 14.34 19.36 5.68
N SER A 15 14.85 19.59 6.90
CA SER A 15 16.19 20.15 7.11
C SER A 15 17.31 19.13 6.89
N SER A 16 17.01 17.83 7.05
CA SER A 16 17.97 16.76 6.76
C SER A 16 18.43 16.79 5.29
N PRO A 17 19.75 16.84 5.01
CA PRO A 17 20.26 16.73 3.65
C PRO A 17 20.12 15.31 3.07
N GLN A 18 19.96 14.30 3.92
CA GLN A 18 19.83 12.91 3.50
C GLN A 18 18.49 12.65 2.79
N ASN A 19 18.54 11.79 1.78
CA ASN A 19 17.34 11.31 1.10
C ASN A 19 16.66 10.21 1.93
N PRO A 20 15.32 10.13 1.91
CA PRO A 20 14.62 9.05 2.58
C PRO A 20 15.03 7.66 2.06
N THR A 21 15.11 6.71 2.98
CA THR A 21 15.46 5.31 2.75
C THR A 21 14.38 4.38 3.29
N CYS A 22 14.50 3.08 3.06
CA CYS A 22 13.58 2.11 3.68
C CYS A 22 13.72 2.06 5.21
N ASP A 23 14.91 2.39 5.73
CA ASP A 23 15.21 2.29 7.16
C ASP A 23 14.50 3.43 7.92
N ASP A 24 14.32 4.60 7.29
CA ASP A 24 13.52 5.70 7.87
C ASP A 24 12.06 5.30 8.11
N PHE A 25 11.44 4.59 7.15
CA PHE A 25 10.08 4.08 7.33
C PHE A 25 10.01 2.99 8.40
N ALA A 26 11.00 2.11 8.47
CA ALA A 26 11.07 1.06 9.48
C ALA A 26 11.28 1.63 10.89
N ASP A 27 12.12 2.68 11.02
CA ASP A 27 12.32 3.44 12.25
C ASP A 27 11.01 4.08 12.72
N ILE A 28 10.32 4.81 11.83
CA ILE A 28 9.05 5.47 12.15
C ILE A 28 8.02 4.45 12.64
N MET A 29 7.89 3.31 11.96
CA MET A 29 6.88 2.31 12.33
C MET A 29 7.27 1.47 13.55
N GLY A 30 8.54 1.52 13.98
CA GLY A 30 9.05 0.71 15.08
C GLY A 30 9.29 -0.75 14.69
N PHE A 31 9.60 -1.02 13.42
CA PHE A 31 9.95 -2.38 12.94
C PHE A 31 11.41 -2.74 13.18
N GLN A 32 12.23 -1.77 13.58
CA GLN A 32 13.61 -1.95 14.00
C GLN A 32 13.96 -0.93 15.08
N GLU A 33 15.12 -1.10 15.70
CA GLU A 33 15.69 -0.06 16.56
C GLU A 33 15.97 1.19 15.73
N ALA A 34 15.44 2.32 16.19
CA ALA A 34 15.50 3.58 15.45
C ALA A 34 16.96 4.04 15.30
N ARG A 35 17.41 4.16 14.04
CA ARG A 35 18.73 4.71 13.71
C ARG A 35 18.70 6.22 13.67
N THR A 36 17.54 6.79 13.31
CA THR A 36 17.28 8.22 13.37
C THR A 36 16.62 8.56 14.71
N ALA A 37 17.35 9.26 15.58
CA ALA A 37 16.86 9.60 16.93
C ALA A 37 15.51 10.34 16.92
N ASN A 38 15.23 11.15 15.89
CA ASN A 38 13.95 11.87 15.75
C ASN A 38 12.75 10.96 15.45
N PHE A 39 12.98 9.71 15.05
CA PHE A 39 11.93 8.72 14.81
C PHE A 39 11.77 7.74 15.98
N ALA A 40 12.61 7.84 17.02
CA ALA A 40 12.48 7.01 18.20
C ALA A 40 11.23 7.41 19.03
N ASN A 41 10.53 6.41 19.55
CA ASN A 41 9.41 6.58 20.51
C ASN A 41 8.26 7.49 20.02
N LEU A 42 8.01 7.55 18.71
CA LEU A 42 6.85 8.25 18.18
C LEU A 42 5.56 7.53 18.59
N ASP A 43 4.57 8.29 19.07
CA ASP A 43 3.20 7.78 19.19
C ASP A 43 2.59 7.52 17.81
N GLU A 44 1.57 6.67 17.74
CA GLU A 44 0.99 6.22 16.48
C GLU A 44 0.45 7.34 15.57
N ILE A 45 -0.02 8.46 16.15
CA ILE A 45 -0.50 9.60 15.36
C ILE A 45 0.71 10.34 14.78
N SER A 46 1.77 10.53 15.58
CA SER A 46 3.03 11.10 15.13
C SER A 46 3.70 10.25 14.05
N LYS A 47 3.59 8.91 14.12
CA LYS A 47 4.07 8.00 13.07
C LYS A 47 3.39 8.26 11.72
N LEU A 48 2.07 8.42 11.71
CA LEU A 48 1.32 8.73 10.48
C LEU A 48 1.82 10.04 9.86
N ILE A 49 1.96 11.10 10.67
CA ILE A 49 2.43 12.40 10.19
C ILE A 49 3.86 12.28 9.64
N ALA A 50 4.77 11.68 10.41
CA ALA A 50 6.16 11.48 9.99
C ALA A 50 6.23 10.71 8.66
N SER A 51 5.54 9.58 8.54
CA SER A 51 5.48 8.77 7.32
C SER A 51 4.97 9.55 6.11
N CYS A 52 3.89 10.33 6.26
CA CYS A 52 3.36 11.16 5.18
C CYS A 52 4.39 12.20 4.70
N HIS A 53 5.12 12.84 5.61
CA HIS A 53 6.14 13.82 5.24
C HIS A 53 7.40 13.18 4.65
N VAL A 54 7.81 12.00 5.14
CA VAL A 54 8.92 11.24 4.55
C VAL A 54 8.56 10.74 3.16
N LEU A 55 7.34 10.21 2.95
CA LEU A 55 6.82 9.85 1.61
C LEU A 55 6.80 11.06 0.67
N ARG A 56 6.36 12.23 1.14
CA ARG A 56 6.37 13.46 0.33
C ARG A 56 7.79 13.85 -0.07
N LYS A 57 8.74 13.87 0.87
CA LYS A 57 10.16 14.16 0.60
C LYS A 57 10.77 13.15 -0.38
N LEU A 58 10.45 11.85 -0.23
CA LEU A 58 10.90 10.79 -1.12
C LEU A 58 10.45 11.07 -2.56
N ARG A 59 9.17 11.39 -2.75
CA ARG A 59 8.56 11.64 -4.07
C ARG A 59 9.07 12.93 -4.73
N THR A 60 9.37 13.97 -3.94
CA THR A 60 9.83 15.25 -4.50
C THR A 60 11.33 15.32 -4.74
N ARG A 61 12.14 14.48 -4.09
CA ARG A 61 13.61 14.53 -4.22
C ARG A 61 14.24 13.41 -5.03
N LEU A 62 13.59 12.25 -5.13
CA LEU A 62 14.18 11.08 -5.77
C LEU A 62 13.56 10.79 -7.13
N THR A 63 14.36 10.24 -8.04
CA THR A 63 13.88 9.69 -9.32
C THR A 63 12.99 8.46 -9.08
N GLU A 64 12.15 8.10 -10.05
CA GLU A 64 11.28 6.92 -9.94
C GLU A 64 12.06 5.64 -9.59
N LEU A 65 13.20 5.39 -10.25
CA LEU A 65 14.05 4.23 -9.93
C LEU A 65 14.54 4.24 -8.48
N GLN A 66 14.92 5.41 -7.95
CA GLN A 66 15.37 5.55 -6.56
C GLN A 66 14.21 5.33 -5.58
N GLN A 67 13.00 5.81 -5.91
CA GLN A 67 11.79 5.53 -5.14
C GLN A 67 11.49 4.03 -5.14
N ASP A 68 11.57 3.38 -6.29
CA ASP A 68 11.35 1.94 -6.44
C ASP A 68 12.35 1.12 -5.64
N ILE A 69 13.62 1.50 -5.57
CA ILE A 69 14.61 0.85 -4.71
C ILE A 69 14.15 0.88 -3.25
N VAL A 70 13.67 2.03 -2.77
CA VAL A 70 13.17 2.19 -1.39
C VAL A 70 11.93 1.34 -1.17
N TYR A 71 10.93 1.41 -2.06
CA TYR A 71 9.69 0.65 -1.93
C TYR A 71 9.90 -0.87 -2.03
N ASN A 72 10.74 -1.34 -2.96
CA ASN A 72 11.04 -2.75 -3.13
C ASN A 72 11.82 -3.30 -1.92
N LYS A 73 12.80 -2.55 -1.40
CA LYS A 73 13.55 -2.95 -0.21
C LYS A 73 12.64 -3.02 1.01
N PHE A 74 11.82 -1.99 1.23
CA PHE A 74 10.87 -1.97 2.34
C PHE A 74 9.87 -3.13 2.25
N SER A 75 9.29 -3.36 1.07
CA SER A 75 8.34 -4.46 0.86
C SER A 75 8.96 -5.83 1.08
N ALA A 76 10.21 -6.05 0.64
CA ALA A 76 10.88 -7.32 0.81
C ALA A 76 11.13 -7.66 2.29
N LEU A 77 11.47 -6.65 3.09
CA LEU A 77 11.90 -6.81 4.49
C LEU A 77 10.73 -6.73 5.49
N TYR A 78 9.80 -5.79 5.31
CA TYR A 78 8.88 -5.37 6.37
C TYR A 78 7.40 -5.57 6.05
N LEU A 79 7.06 -6.09 4.86
CA LEU A 79 5.66 -6.23 4.47
C LEU A 79 4.81 -7.10 5.43
N PRO A 80 5.30 -8.23 5.99
CA PRO A 80 4.54 -8.97 7.00
C PRO A 80 4.23 -8.12 8.25
N ALA A 81 5.22 -7.40 8.78
CA ALA A 81 5.05 -6.53 9.95
C ALA A 81 4.11 -5.37 9.65
N LEU A 82 4.20 -4.77 8.45
CA LEU A 82 3.30 -3.73 7.97
C LEU A 82 1.84 -4.20 7.94
N VAL A 83 1.60 -5.39 7.40
CA VAL A 83 0.24 -5.95 7.33
C VAL A 83 -0.26 -6.28 8.73
N ASN A 84 0.56 -6.87 9.59
CA ASN A 84 0.17 -7.15 10.97
C ASN A 84 -0.13 -5.87 11.76
N GLY A 85 0.69 -4.82 11.63
CA GLY A 85 0.43 -3.52 12.25
C GLY A 85 -0.83 -2.85 11.72
N PHE A 86 -1.25 -3.12 10.48
CA PHE A 86 -2.57 -2.69 10.03
C PHE A 86 -3.68 -3.55 10.63
N LEU A 87 -3.55 -4.89 10.63
CA LEU A 87 -4.59 -5.80 11.13
C LEU A 87 -4.83 -5.62 12.64
N GLU A 88 -3.77 -5.40 13.39
CA GLU A 88 -3.73 -5.23 14.84
C GLU A 88 -3.01 -3.92 15.16
N PRO A 89 -3.66 -2.76 14.89
CA PRO A 89 -3.02 -1.46 15.10
C PRO A 89 -2.69 -1.28 16.58
N PRO A 90 -1.50 -0.75 16.92
CA PRO A 90 -1.16 -0.45 18.31
C PRO A 90 -2.17 0.54 18.90
N PRO A 91 -2.44 0.47 20.22
CA PRO A 91 -3.37 1.38 20.86
C PRO A 91 -2.86 2.83 20.76
N LEU A 92 -3.80 3.75 20.59
CA LEU A 92 -3.50 5.18 20.70
C LEU A 92 -3.15 5.58 22.15
N PRO A 93 -2.48 6.73 22.36
CA PRO A 93 -2.22 7.26 23.70
C PRO A 93 -3.48 7.35 24.56
N LEU A 94 -3.34 7.13 25.86
CA LEU A 94 -4.45 7.25 26.82
C LEU A 94 -5.10 8.64 26.71
N GLY A 95 -6.44 8.67 26.66
CA GLY A 95 -7.21 9.90 26.49
C GLY A 95 -7.36 10.36 25.04
N ALA A 96 -6.91 9.58 24.04
CA ALA A 96 -7.25 9.85 22.65
C ALA A 96 -8.79 9.89 22.47
N PRO A 97 -9.34 10.89 21.75
CA PRO A 97 -10.77 10.97 21.48
C PRO A 97 -11.27 9.71 20.77
N GLN A 98 -12.46 9.22 21.13
CA GLN A 98 -13.04 8.01 20.54
C GLN A 98 -13.13 8.10 19.01
N GLU A 99 -13.48 9.27 18.46
CA GLU A 99 -13.49 9.48 17.00
C GLU A 99 -12.13 9.25 16.35
N LEU A 100 -11.04 9.64 17.03
CA LEU A 100 -9.69 9.43 16.54
C LEU A 100 -9.30 7.96 16.58
N VAL A 101 -9.75 7.22 17.59
CA VAL A 101 -9.55 5.76 17.70
C VAL A 101 -10.24 5.05 16.52
N GLU A 102 -11.48 5.43 16.23
CA GLU A 102 -12.25 4.86 15.11
C GLU A 102 -11.60 5.16 13.75
N GLU A 103 -11.16 6.41 13.53
CA GLU A 103 -10.44 6.79 12.32
C GLU A 103 -9.10 6.07 12.19
N PHE A 104 -8.35 5.94 13.29
CA PHE A 104 -7.02 5.33 13.30
C PHE A 104 -7.06 3.84 12.93
N ASN A 105 -8.16 3.14 13.19
CA ASN A 105 -8.29 1.74 12.77
C ASN A 105 -8.14 1.56 11.26
N ILE A 106 -8.48 2.56 10.45
CA ILE A 106 -8.38 2.48 9.00
C ILE A 106 -7.35 3.44 8.40
N ASN A 107 -7.24 4.65 8.96
CA ASN A 107 -6.35 5.69 8.48
C ASN A 107 -5.18 5.86 9.44
N ASN A 108 -4.14 5.07 9.20
CA ASN A 108 -2.93 5.03 10.00
C ASN A 108 -1.69 4.90 9.11
N THR A 109 -0.51 4.94 9.72
CA THR A 109 0.76 4.85 8.97
C THR A 109 0.87 3.57 8.13
N TYR A 110 0.24 2.48 8.55
CA TYR A 110 0.35 1.19 7.89
C TYR A 110 -0.43 1.17 6.57
N VAL A 111 -1.65 1.73 6.53
CA VAL A 111 -2.43 1.81 5.28
C VAL A 111 -1.77 2.73 4.25
N GLU A 112 -1.20 3.84 4.69
CA GLU A 112 -0.53 4.80 3.82
C GLU A 112 0.69 4.16 3.14
N MET A 113 1.50 3.45 3.92
CA MET A 113 2.66 2.77 3.35
C MET A 113 2.27 1.56 2.50
N MET A 114 1.23 0.80 2.87
CA MET A 114 0.68 -0.25 1.99
C MET A 114 0.21 0.33 0.66
N GLY A 115 -0.49 1.47 0.67
CA GLY A 115 -0.87 2.20 -0.53
C GLY A 115 0.35 2.53 -1.39
N ALA A 116 1.39 3.10 -0.77
CA ALA A 116 2.63 3.48 -1.43
C ALA A 116 3.35 2.29 -2.08
N ILE A 117 3.38 1.11 -1.47
CA ILE A 117 4.13 -0.05 -1.97
C ILE A 117 3.29 -1.11 -2.71
N SER A 118 1.98 -0.89 -2.83
CA SER A 118 1.05 -1.88 -3.41
C SER A 118 1.33 -2.23 -4.88
N HIS A 119 2.08 -1.36 -5.58
CA HIS A 119 2.51 -1.56 -6.96
C HIS A 119 3.74 -2.47 -7.09
N THR A 120 4.47 -2.73 -6.00
CA THR A 120 5.70 -3.52 -6.04
C THR A 120 5.41 -5.02 -6.29
N PRO A 121 6.31 -5.75 -6.97
CA PRO A 121 6.13 -7.18 -7.18
C PRO A 121 6.22 -7.99 -5.87
N TYR A 122 6.90 -7.45 -4.86
CA TYR A 122 6.96 -8.03 -3.50
C TYR A 122 5.58 -8.06 -2.84
N PHE A 123 4.77 -7.02 -3.03
CA PHE A 123 3.39 -6.99 -2.53
C PHE A 123 2.57 -8.17 -3.06
N THR A 124 2.62 -8.41 -4.38
CA THR A 124 1.93 -9.55 -4.99
C THR A 124 2.56 -10.89 -4.63
N LYS A 125 3.88 -10.96 -4.42
CA LYS A 125 4.54 -12.17 -3.91
C LYS A 125 4.00 -12.53 -2.53
N PHE A 126 3.94 -11.57 -1.61
CA PHE A 126 3.41 -11.74 -0.25
C PHE A 126 1.96 -12.24 -0.26
N LEU A 127 1.06 -11.54 -0.96
CA LEU A 127 -0.35 -11.92 -1.04
C LEU A 127 -0.59 -13.34 -1.59
N ARG A 128 0.37 -13.88 -2.36
CA ARG A 128 0.29 -15.22 -2.96
C ARG A 128 1.07 -16.28 -2.21
N SER A 129 1.91 -15.88 -1.26
CA SER A 129 2.68 -16.82 -0.47
C SER A 129 1.75 -17.77 0.28
N ARG A 130 2.27 -18.97 0.53
CA ARG A 130 1.66 -20.02 1.35
C ARG A 130 2.40 -20.17 2.68
N LEU A 131 3.42 -19.35 2.93
CA LEU A 131 4.16 -19.36 4.17
C LEU A 131 3.30 -18.69 5.26
N PRO A 132 3.29 -19.21 6.50
CA PRO A 132 2.45 -18.68 7.58
C PRO A 132 2.65 -17.18 7.85
N VAL A 133 3.87 -16.68 7.66
CA VAL A 133 4.21 -15.25 7.79
C VAL A 133 3.40 -14.34 6.85
N ALA A 134 2.76 -14.90 5.82
CA ALA A 134 1.92 -14.17 4.86
C ALA A 134 0.41 -14.37 5.04
N ASP A 135 -0.04 -15.06 6.10
CA ASP A 135 -1.46 -15.33 6.35
C ASP A 135 -2.27 -14.04 6.56
N GLY A 136 -1.66 -13.00 7.15
CA GLY A 136 -2.29 -11.68 7.28
C GLY A 136 -2.74 -11.09 5.94
N GLY A 137 -1.99 -11.36 4.86
CA GLY A 137 -2.36 -10.91 3.50
C GLY A 137 -3.65 -11.54 2.98
N LYS A 138 -4.07 -12.68 3.52
CA LYS A 138 -5.29 -13.40 3.13
C LYS A 138 -6.55 -12.80 3.74
N VAL A 139 -6.43 -12.17 4.91
CA VAL A 139 -7.57 -11.54 5.61
C VAL A 139 -7.65 -10.03 5.39
N LEU A 140 -6.55 -9.40 4.95
CA LEU A 140 -6.41 -7.96 4.74
C LEU A 140 -7.57 -7.32 3.96
N MET A 141 -8.00 -7.95 2.86
CA MET A 141 -9.08 -7.41 2.03
C MET A 141 -10.41 -7.29 2.79
N ARG A 142 -10.76 -8.30 3.60
CA ARG A 142 -11.99 -8.29 4.39
C ARG A 142 -11.93 -7.29 5.53
N VAL A 143 -10.80 -7.23 6.24
CA VAL A 143 -10.60 -6.28 7.35
C VAL A 143 -10.66 -4.84 6.84
N LEU A 144 -9.99 -4.53 5.73
CA LEU A 144 -10.04 -3.20 5.11
C LEU A 144 -11.46 -2.83 4.67
N ALA A 145 -12.17 -3.73 4.00
CA ALA A 145 -13.54 -3.49 3.56
C ALA A 145 -14.52 -3.31 4.73
N GLN A 146 -14.37 -4.09 5.80
CA GLN A 146 -15.18 -3.96 7.01
C GLN A 146 -14.97 -2.61 7.68
N ARG A 147 -13.71 -2.22 7.92
CA ARG A 147 -13.38 -0.91 8.51
C ARG A 147 -13.83 0.26 7.64
N LEU A 148 -13.79 0.12 6.31
CA LEU A 148 -14.36 1.11 5.38
C LEU A 148 -15.86 1.28 5.60
N VAL A 149 -16.61 0.18 5.70
CA VAL A 149 -18.06 0.21 5.97
C VAL A 149 -18.35 0.88 7.31
N ASP A 150 -17.57 0.55 8.34
CA ASP A 150 -17.79 1.06 9.69
C ASP A 150 -17.53 2.58 9.78
N ILE A 151 -16.47 3.08 9.14
CA ILE A 151 -16.12 4.51 9.18
C ILE A 151 -16.89 5.37 8.16
N ALA A 152 -17.43 4.78 7.09
CA ALA A 152 -17.99 5.53 5.97
C ALA A 152 -19.08 6.54 6.35
N PRO A 153 -20.03 6.27 7.27
CA PRO A 153 -20.99 7.29 7.71
C PRO A 153 -20.33 8.52 8.34
N THR A 154 -19.26 8.32 9.12
CA THR A 154 -18.52 9.40 9.78
C THR A 154 -17.73 10.20 8.76
N TRP A 155 -16.96 9.54 7.89
CA TRP A 155 -16.22 10.21 6.82
C TRP A 155 -17.13 10.96 5.86
N ASP A 156 -18.28 10.40 5.49
CA ASP A 156 -19.24 11.08 4.61
C ASP A 156 -19.74 12.41 5.19
N ARG A 157 -20.03 12.44 6.51
CA ARG A 157 -20.42 13.68 7.20
C ARG A 157 -19.28 14.70 7.25
N LYS A 158 -18.05 14.24 7.50
CA LYS A 158 -16.85 15.10 7.60
C LYS A 158 -16.35 15.59 6.23
N MET A 159 -16.63 14.88 5.13
CA MET A 159 -16.42 15.40 3.77
C MET A 159 -17.39 16.55 3.47
N LEU A 160 -18.65 16.44 3.91
CA LEU A 160 -19.66 17.49 3.72
C LEU A 160 -19.44 18.70 4.64
N ASN A 161 -18.95 18.45 5.85
CA ASN A 161 -18.67 19.46 6.86
C ASN A 161 -17.26 19.24 7.44
N PRO A 162 -16.21 19.67 6.72
CA PRO A 162 -14.83 19.50 7.17
C PRO A 162 -14.60 20.20 8.52
N PRO A 163 -14.04 19.50 9.52
CA PRO A 163 -13.55 20.11 10.74
C PRO A 163 -12.51 21.20 10.45
N LEU A 164 -12.53 22.29 11.22
CA LEU A 164 -11.62 23.44 11.03
C LEU A 164 -10.14 23.09 11.26
N ASP A 165 -9.87 22.01 12.00
CA ASP A 165 -8.52 21.54 12.34
C ASP A 165 -7.95 20.55 11.31
N ARG A 166 -8.65 20.31 10.20
CA ARG A 166 -8.21 19.41 9.12
C ARG A 166 -8.04 20.17 7.82
N GLU A 167 -7.05 19.74 7.04
CA GLU A 167 -6.85 20.25 5.69
C GLU A 167 -8.05 19.90 4.79
N PRO A 168 -8.47 20.82 3.90
CA PRO A 168 -9.48 20.51 2.89
C PRO A 168 -9.09 19.28 2.08
N GLY A 169 -10.02 18.36 1.86
CA GLY A 169 -9.76 17.12 1.10
C GLY A 169 -9.15 15.98 1.92
N TYR A 170 -8.91 16.15 3.22
CA TYR A 170 -8.29 15.13 4.07
C TYR A 170 -9.08 13.79 4.04
N TYR A 171 -10.39 13.85 4.26
CA TYR A 171 -11.23 12.64 4.31
C TYR A 171 -11.41 12.01 2.93
N GLU A 172 -11.47 12.81 1.88
CA GLU A 172 -11.49 12.36 0.49
C GLU A 172 -10.20 11.60 0.15
N SER A 173 -9.05 12.12 0.56
CA SER A 173 -7.76 11.48 0.40
C SER A 173 -7.69 10.17 1.18
N ALA A 174 -8.05 10.17 2.47
CA ALA A 174 -8.03 8.97 3.32
C ALA A 174 -8.94 7.85 2.78
N ALA A 175 -10.17 8.19 2.37
CA ALA A 175 -11.09 7.27 1.72
C ALA A 175 -10.53 6.78 0.38
N GLY A 176 -9.96 7.69 -0.42
CA GLY A 176 -9.37 7.38 -1.72
C GLY A 176 -8.22 6.39 -1.60
N THR A 177 -7.28 6.60 -0.67
CA THR A 177 -6.16 5.68 -0.39
C THR A 177 -6.66 4.29 0.01
N SER A 178 -7.60 4.23 0.94
CA SER A 178 -8.16 2.96 1.44
C SER A 178 -8.90 2.18 0.34
N ILE A 179 -9.71 2.87 -0.47
CA ILE A 179 -10.44 2.27 -1.59
C ILE A 179 -9.50 1.87 -2.72
N GLN A 180 -8.46 2.66 -3.01
CA GLN A 180 -7.43 2.31 -3.97
C GLN A 180 -6.70 1.02 -3.57
N LEU A 181 -6.33 0.87 -2.30
CA LEU A 181 -5.74 -0.36 -1.78
C LEU A 181 -6.70 -1.55 -1.92
N LEU A 182 -7.98 -1.36 -1.56
CA LEU A 182 -9.01 -2.39 -1.75
C LEU A 182 -9.14 -2.80 -3.22
N SER A 183 -9.14 -1.84 -4.14
CA SER A 183 -9.12 -2.06 -5.60
C SER A 183 -7.95 -2.97 -6.02
N THR A 184 -6.75 -2.69 -5.49
CA THR A 184 -5.54 -3.47 -5.76
C THR A 184 -5.66 -4.89 -5.22
N LEU A 185 -6.20 -5.08 -4.01
CA LEU A 185 -6.42 -6.40 -3.41
C LEU A 185 -7.43 -7.23 -4.21
N LEU A 186 -8.54 -6.63 -4.64
CA LEU A 186 -9.53 -7.28 -5.51
C LEU A 186 -8.88 -7.76 -6.82
N ALA A 187 -8.05 -6.91 -7.45
CA ALA A 187 -7.32 -7.31 -8.64
C ALA A 187 -6.31 -8.43 -8.36
N ALA A 188 -5.59 -8.38 -7.24
CA ALA A 188 -4.63 -9.41 -6.84
C ALA A 188 -5.29 -10.78 -6.63
N PHE A 189 -6.52 -10.81 -6.11
CA PHE A 189 -7.30 -12.02 -5.81
C PHE A 189 -8.39 -12.35 -6.84
N VAL A 190 -8.39 -11.71 -8.02
CA VAL A 190 -9.40 -11.93 -9.08
C VAL A 190 -9.54 -13.39 -9.58
N LYS A 191 -8.58 -14.27 -9.25
CA LYS A 191 -8.60 -15.70 -9.63
C LYS A 191 -8.95 -16.63 -8.46
N GLU A 192 -9.23 -16.09 -7.27
CA GLU A 192 -9.69 -16.91 -6.14
C GLU A 192 -11.07 -17.49 -6.45
N GLY A 193 -11.33 -18.71 -5.97
CA GLY A 193 -12.63 -19.35 -6.11
C GLY A 193 -13.71 -18.56 -5.37
N LYS A 194 -14.97 -18.63 -5.83
CA LYS A 194 -16.09 -17.88 -5.24
C LYS A 194 -16.26 -18.14 -3.73
N ASP A 195 -15.93 -19.34 -3.28
CA ASP A 195 -16.04 -19.77 -1.88
C ASP A 195 -14.73 -19.55 -1.08
N SER A 196 -13.74 -18.88 -1.68
CA SER A 196 -12.47 -18.60 -1.00
C SER A 196 -12.71 -17.66 0.18
N PRO A 197 -12.21 -18.01 1.39
CA PRO A 197 -12.35 -17.15 2.56
C PRO A 197 -11.56 -15.85 2.44
N ILE A 198 -10.74 -15.69 1.40
CA ILE A 198 -10.02 -14.45 1.10
C ILE A 198 -10.99 -13.38 0.57
N LEU A 199 -12.01 -13.81 -0.19
CA LEU A 199 -12.94 -12.91 -0.86
C LEU A 199 -13.88 -12.20 0.12
N LEU A 200 -14.44 -11.06 -0.30
CA LEU A 200 -15.48 -10.38 0.47
C LEU A 200 -16.74 -11.24 0.52
N THR A 201 -17.37 -11.31 1.70
CA THR A 201 -18.67 -11.99 1.82
C THR A 201 -19.76 -11.20 1.09
N PRO A 202 -20.86 -11.85 0.65
CA PRO A 202 -21.99 -11.17 0.02
C PRO A 202 -22.55 -10.02 0.88
N GLU A 203 -22.63 -10.22 2.19
CA GLU A 203 -23.16 -9.24 3.15
C GLU A 203 -22.27 -8.01 3.24
N LEU A 204 -20.95 -8.21 3.34
CA LEU A 204 -19.99 -7.11 3.40
C LEU A 204 -19.97 -6.34 2.09
N LYS A 205 -20.02 -7.04 0.95
CA LYS A 205 -20.16 -6.40 -0.37
C LYS A 205 -21.44 -5.56 -0.46
N ALA A 206 -22.57 -6.08 0.02
CA ALA A 206 -23.85 -5.36 0.01
C ALA A 206 -23.81 -4.07 0.86
N LYS A 207 -23.08 -4.07 1.98
CA LYS A 207 -22.88 -2.88 2.82
C LYS A 207 -21.93 -1.86 2.19
N LEU A 208 -20.91 -2.31 1.47
CA LEU A 208 -19.89 -1.44 0.88
C LEU A 208 -20.36 -0.72 -0.40
N LEU A 209 -21.10 -1.41 -1.28
CA LEU A 209 -21.52 -0.88 -2.57
C LEU A 209 -22.28 0.46 -2.52
N PRO A 210 -23.22 0.70 -1.58
CA PRO A 210 -23.90 1.98 -1.45
C PRO A 210 -22.95 3.16 -1.24
N TRP A 211 -21.90 2.99 -0.42
CA TRP A 211 -20.90 4.02 -0.16
C TRP A 211 -20.06 4.33 -1.39
N LEU A 212 -19.57 3.28 -2.08
CA LEU A 212 -18.83 3.45 -3.32
C LEU A 212 -19.66 4.18 -4.39
N LYS A 213 -20.94 3.83 -4.52
CA LYS A 213 -21.86 4.51 -5.47
C LYS A 213 -22.07 5.97 -5.08
N LYS A 214 -22.28 6.26 -3.80
CA LYS A 214 -22.49 7.61 -3.28
C LYS A 214 -21.27 8.51 -3.53
N TRP A 215 -20.07 8.03 -3.19
CA TRP A 215 -18.84 8.78 -3.34
C TRP A 215 -18.37 8.90 -4.80
N ASP A 216 -18.58 7.89 -5.65
CA ASP A 216 -18.42 7.97 -7.12
C ASP A 216 -19.23 9.14 -7.71
N GLN A 217 -20.51 9.23 -7.33
CA GLN A 217 -21.41 10.27 -7.83
C GLN A 217 -21.05 11.67 -7.32
N ARG A 218 -20.70 11.81 -6.03
CA ARG A 218 -20.38 13.11 -5.42
C ARG A 218 -19.04 13.65 -5.90
N HIS A 219 -18.01 12.81 -5.93
CA HIS A 219 -16.62 13.20 -6.24
C HIS A 219 -16.27 12.88 -7.68
N ARG A 220 -17.21 13.14 -8.60
CA ARG A 220 -17.11 12.72 -9.99
C ARG A 220 -15.88 13.36 -10.65
N ARG A 221 -15.04 12.55 -11.28
CA ARG A 221 -13.77 12.95 -11.92
C ARG A 221 -12.64 13.34 -10.96
N GLU A 222 -12.89 13.38 -9.66
CA GLU A 222 -11.84 13.49 -8.65
C GLU A 222 -11.24 12.11 -8.36
N PHE A 223 -10.08 12.08 -7.69
CA PHE A 223 -9.40 10.84 -7.32
C PHE A 223 -10.33 9.86 -6.61
N LEU A 224 -11.05 10.32 -5.57
CA LEU A 224 -11.98 9.49 -4.81
C LEU A 224 -13.08 8.89 -5.70
N GLY A 225 -13.71 9.68 -6.56
CA GLY A 225 -14.77 9.17 -7.43
C GLY A 225 -14.26 8.16 -8.45
N VAL A 226 -13.08 8.40 -9.04
CA VAL A 226 -12.44 7.46 -9.99
C VAL A 226 -12.15 6.11 -9.32
N VAL A 227 -11.58 6.11 -8.11
CA VAL A 227 -11.27 4.85 -7.42
C VAL A 227 -12.53 4.15 -6.89
N CYS A 228 -13.56 4.90 -6.48
CA CYS A 228 -14.86 4.35 -6.12
C CYS A 228 -15.53 3.66 -7.32
N ASN A 229 -15.57 4.33 -8.47
CA ASN A 229 -16.16 3.79 -9.70
C ASN A 229 -15.51 2.46 -10.09
N ARG A 230 -14.17 2.45 -10.18
CA ARG A 230 -13.40 1.26 -10.55
C ARG A 230 -13.64 0.12 -9.56
N THR A 231 -13.57 0.39 -8.27
CA THR A 231 -13.75 -0.62 -7.21
C THR A 231 -15.16 -1.18 -7.19
N ARG A 232 -16.19 -0.34 -7.33
CA ARG A 232 -17.59 -0.74 -7.43
C ARG A 232 -17.82 -1.68 -8.61
N ASN A 233 -17.36 -1.29 -9.79
CA ASN A 233 -17.55 -2.08 -11.00
C ASN A 233 -16.79 -3.44 -10.95
N LEU A 234 -15.63 -3.51 -10.28
CA LEU A 234 -14.93 -4.77 -10.00
C LEU A 234 -15.77 -5.69 -9.11
N LEU A 235 -16.33 -5.14 -8.03
CA LEU A 235 -17.20 -5.90 -7.12
C LEU A 235 -18.47 -6.38 -7.83
N GLU A 236 -19.05 -5.57 -8.72
CA GLU A 236 -20.22 -5.93 -9.54
C GLU A 236 -19.90 -6.96 -10.65
N GLY A 237 -18.62 -7.26 -10.90
CA GLY A 237 -18.22 -8.24 -11.91
C GLY A 237 -18.35 -7.74 -13.35
N GLN A 238 -18.23 -6.44 -13.59
CA GLN A 238 -18.31 -5.89 -14.93
C GLN A 238 -17.17 -6.42 -15.82
N ALA A 239 -17.53 -7.04 -16.95
CA ALA A 239 -16.61 -7.83 -17.78
C ALA A 239 -15.36 -7.05 -18.24
N ASN A 240 -15.50 -5.78 -18.61
CA ASN A 240 -14.38 -4.94 -19.04
C ASN A 240 -13.36 -4.76 -17.92
N LEU A 241 -13.81 -4.45 -16.70
CA LEU A 241 -12.92 -4.24 -15.57
C LEU A 241 -12.36 -5.54 -15.00
N MET A 242 -13.04 -6.66 -15.20
CA MET A 242 -12.47 -7.98 -14.91
C MET A 242 -11.26 -8.29 -15.82
N ARG A 243 -11.31 -7.89 -17.10
CA ARG A 243 -10.15 -7.97 -18.01
C ARG A 243 -9.00 -7.09 -17.52
N ASP A 244 -9.30 -5.86 -17.10
CA ASP A 244 -8.30 -4.94 -16.56
C ASP A 244 -7.70 -5.47 -15.25
N ALA A 245 -8.51 -6.04 -14.35
CA ALA A 245 -8.01 -6.69 -13.15
C ALA A 245 -7.09 -7.88 -13.46
N HIS A 246 -7.40 -8.68 -14.47
CA HIS A 246 -6.49 -9.72 -14.95
C HIS A 246 -5.18 -9.15 -15.52
N GLN A 247 -5.23 -8.01 -16.19
CA GLN A 247 -4.03 -7.31 -16.66
C GLN A 247 -3.22 -6.75 -15.49
N ILE A 248 -3.84 -6.01 -14.56
CA ILE A 248 -3.20 -5.49 -13.35
C ILE A 248 -2.54 -6.62 -12.57
N ARG A 249 -3.25 -7.72 -12.31
CA ARG A 249 -2.69 -8.91 -11.66
C ARG A 249 -1.46 -9.46 -12.39
N ARG A 250 -1.49 -9.45 -13.72
CA ARG A 250 -0.38 -9.91 -14.56
C ARG A 250 0.80 -8.96 -14.48
N MET A 251 0.57 -7.65 -14.53
CA MET A 251 1.61 -6.61 -14.41
C MET A 251 2.26 -6.65 -13.02
N LEU A 252 1.47 -6.73 -11.95
CA LEU A 252 1.97 -6.81 -10.57
C LEU A 252 2.82 -8.07 -10.31
N LYS A 253 2.62 -9.14 -11.08
CA LYS A 253 3.49 -10.31 -11.02
C LYS A 253 4.84 -10.05 -11.69
N ASN A 254 4.88 -9.22 -12.73
CA ASN A 254 6.01 -9.06 -13.63
C ASN A 254 6.53 -10.40 -14.21
N TRP A 255 5.61 -11.33 -14.52
CA TRP A 255 5.93 -12.73 -14.89
C TRP A 255 5.51 -13.13 -16.30
N ASN A 256 4.98 -12.21 -17.12
CA ASN A 256 4.46 -12.57 -18.44
C ASN A 256 5.50 -12.49 -19.55
N SER A 257 6.64 -11.85 -19.28
CA SER A 257 7.74 -11.69 -20.22
C SER A 257 9.07 -11.82 -19.49
N CYS A 258 10.14 -11.99 -20.28
CA CYS A 258 11.50 -11.88 -19.79
C CYS A 258 11.76 -10.48 -19.23
N GLY A 259 12.36 -10.40 -18.05
CA GLY A 259 12.64 -9.14 -17.35
C GLY A 259 13.78 -8.34 -17.95
N LYS A 260 14.59 -8.91 -18.85
CA LYS A 260 15.62 -8.15 -19.57
C LYS A 260 14.95 -7.12 -20.51
N PRO A 261 15.29 -5.83 -20.42
CA PRO A 261 14.80 -4.82 -21.36
C PRO A 261 15.02 -5.22 -22.83
N GLY A 262 13.96 -5.05 -23.62
CA GLY A 262 13.92 -5.37 -25.06
C GLY A 262 13.69 -6.85 -25.39
N CYS A 263 13.53 -7.75 -24.41
CA CYS A 263 13.18 -9.14 -24.68
C CYS A 263 11.69 -9.40 -24.48
N GLU A 264 11.00 -9.79 -25.54
CA GLU A 264 9.56 -10.07 -25.53
C GLU A 264 9.24 -11.56 -25.30
N SER A 265 10.23 -12.38 -24.98
CA SER A 265 10.02 -13.82 -24.75
C SER A 265 9.04 -14.04 -23.60
N THR A 266 8.01 -14.84 -23.84
CA THR A 266 6.97 -15.21 -22.87
C THR A 266 7.03 -16.69 -22.46
N SER A 267 7.95 -17.46 -23.03
CA SER A 267 8.10 -18.90 -22.84
C SER A 267 9.32 -19.25 -21.98
N ASN A 268 9.29 -20.41 -21.32
CA ASN A 268 10.39 -20.97 -20.53
C ASN A 268 10.97 -20.03 -19.45
N LEU A 269 10.15 -19.13 -18.92
CA LEU A 269 10.55 -18.10 -17.97
C LEU A 269 10.87 -18.70 -16.60
N LYS A 270 12.15 -18.64 -16.20
CA LYS A 270 12.66 -19.03 -14.88
C LYS A 270 12.71 -17.81 -13.96
N ALA A 271 12.25 -17.97 -12.72
CA ALA A 271 12.30 -16.89 -11.73
C ALA A 271 13.73 -16.65 -11.23
N CYS A 272 14.05 -15.40 -10.91
CA CYS A 272 15.27 -15.05 -10.20
C CYS A 272 15.35 -15.84 -8.89
N GLY A 273 16.45 -16.57 -8.67
CA GLY A 273 16.62 -17.42 -7.49
C GLY A 273 16.67 -16.68 -6.15
N ARG A 274 16.96 -15.36 -6.16
CA ARG A 274 17.07 -14.54 -4.95
C ARG A 274 15.73 -13.89 -4.55
N CYS A 275 15.16 -13.06 -5.42
CA CYS A 275 13.94 -12.31 -5.10
C CYS A 275 12.66 -13.02 -5.54
N GLN A 276 12.74 -13.86 -6.59
CA GLN A 276 11.60 -14.50 -7.26
C GLN A 276 10.53 -13.54 -7.81
N THR A 277 10.83 -12.23 -7.89
CA THR A 277 9.92 -11.20 -8.38
C THR A 277 10.05 -10.93 -9.88
N VAL A 278 11.17 -11.30 -10.50
CA VAL A 278 11.43 -11.15 -11.94
C VAL A 278 11.72 -12.52 -12.57
N ARG A 279 11.37 -12.72 -13.84
CA ARG A 279 11.66 -13.95 -14.58
C ARG A 279 12.49 -13.68 -15.84
N TYR A 280 13.24 -14.69 -16.28
CA TYR A 280 14.11 -14.62 -17.46
C TYR A 280 13.93 -15.88 -18.31
N CYS A 281 13.97 -15.74 -19.64
CA CYS A 281 13.93 -16.89 -20.54
C CYS A 281 15.25 -17.68 -20.55
N CYS A 282 16.37 -17.05 -20.17
CA CYS A 282 17.68 -17.68 -20.05
C CYS A 282 18.58 -16.98 -19.00
N PRO A 283 19.63 -17.65 -18.49
CA PRO A 283 20.59 -17.07 -17.55
C PRO A 283 21.35 -15.85 -18.09
N GLU A 284 21.61 -15.80 -19.39
CA GLU A 284 22.33 -14.70 -20.05
C GLU A 284 21.54 -13.39 -19.93
N HIS A 285 20.22 -13.46 -20.09
CA HIS A 285 19.34 -12.30 -19.92
C HIS A 285 19.30 -11.82 -18.48
N GLN A 286 19.35 -12.73 -17.51
CA GLN A 286 19.47 -12.36 -16.10
C GLN A 286 20.80 -11.64 -15.83
N LYS A 287 21.93 -12.16 -16.35
CA LYS A 287 23.25 -11.53 -16.18
C LYS A 287 23.31 -10.14 -16.82
N ALA A 288 22.74 -9.97 -18.01
CA ALA A 288 22.66 -8.68 -18.69
C ALA A 288 21.81 -7.67 -17.90
N HIS A 289 20.61 -8.07 -17.47
CA HIS A 289 19.72 -7.21 -16.67
C HIS A 289 20.30 -6.88 -15.29
N TRP A 290 21.14 -7.75 -14.71
CA TRP A 290 21.75 -7.54 -13.40
C TRP A 290 22.60 -6.28 -13.32
N VAL A 291 23.31 -5.95 -14.40
CA VAL A 291 24.26 -4.82 -14.49
C VAL A 291 23.83 -3.75 -15.49
N ASP A 292 22.56 -3.77 -15.93
CA ASP A 292 22.02 -2.79 -16.86
C ASP A 292 22.19 -1.36 -16.30
N THR A 293 22.58 -0.41 -17.14
CA THR A 293 22.90 0.95 -16.69
C THR A 293 21.66 1.82 -16.46
N LYS A 294 20.51 1.45 -17.03
CA LYS A 294 19.26 2.20 -16.93
C LYS A 294 18.33 1.58 -15.89
N ASP A 295 18.23 0.25 -15.87
CA ASP A 295 17.35 -0.49 -14.97
C ASP A 295 18.07 -1.75 -14.42
N PRO A 296 19.05 -1.59 -13.51
CA PRO A 296 19.80 -2.72 -12.99
C PRO A 296 18.93 -3.54 -12.03
N HIS A 297 18.60 -4.80 -12.37
CA HIS A 297 17.88 -5.70 -11.47
C HIS A 297 18.54 -5.83 -10.09
N LYS A 298 19.88 -5.70 -10.02
CA LYS A 298 20.65 -5.77 -8.77
C LYS A 298 20.14 -4.81 -7.70
N SER A 299 19.70 -3.60 -8.06
CA SER A 299 19.21 -2.60 -7.11
C SER A 299 17.80 -2.87 -6.59
N LEU A 300 17.02 -3.70 -7.30
CA LEU A 300 15.65 -4.08 -6.95
C LEU A 300 15.53 -5.53 -6.41
N CYS A 301 16.64 -6.27 -6.39
CA CYS A 301 16.69 -7.69 -6.02
C CYS A 301 17.02 -7.89 -4.54
N PHE A 302 15.96 -7.97 -3.73
CA PHE A 302 15.99 -8.23 -2.30
C PHE A 302 15.45 -9.64 -2.01
N LYS A 303 16.02 -10.30 -1.01
CA LYS A 303 15.46 -11.55 -0.51
C LYS A 303 14.26 -11.20 0.37
N ALA A 304 13.17 -11.93 0.20
CA ALA A 304 11.99 -11.84 1.05
C ALA A 304 11.70 -13.24 1.62
N ASP A 305 11.44 -13.31 2.92
CA ASP A 305 11.26 -14.58 3.64
C ASP A 305 9.82 -15.12 3.60
N TYR A 306 8.99 -14.54 2.73
CA TYR A 306 7.65 -14.99 2.36
C TYR A 306 7.57 -15.39 0.89
#